data_AF-A0A1S5XZK8-F1
#
_entry.id   AF-A0A1S5XZK8-F1
#
_cell.length_a   1.000
_cell.length_b   1.000
_cell.length_c   1.000
_cell.angle_alpha   90.00
_cell.angle_beta   90.00
_cell.angle_gamma   90.00
#
_symmetry.space_group_name_H-M   'P 1'
#
loop_
_entity.id
_entity.type
_entity.pdbx_description
1 polymer ?
#
loop_
_entity_poly.entity_id
_entity_poly.type
_entity_poly.pdbx_seq_one_letter_code
_entity_poly.pdbx_strand_id
1 'polypeptide(L)'
;KNQLVADNRVTMGRDGDSITLTIHNVTKADQGEYICEAVNYVGEARSVALVVVVSQEVRFMPAPPAVTHQHVMEFDVEEDDSSRSPSPQEILLEVELDENEVKEFEKQVKII
;
A
#
# COMPACT_ATOMS: atom_id res chain seq x y z
N LYS A 1 -2.45 -35.51 -11.00
CA LYS A 1 -3.78 -34.87 -10.81
C LYS A 1 -4.18 -35.18 -9.37
N ASN A 2 -4.18 -34.21 -8.45
CA ASN A 2 -4.57 -34.47 -7.07
C ASN A 2 -6.10 -34.44 -7.01
N GLN A 3 -6.73 -35.56 -6.67
CA GLN A 3 -8.18 -35.67 -6.56
C GLN A 3 -8.61 -35.21 -5.16
N LEU A 4 -9.58 -34.31 -5.10
CA LEU A 4 -10.19 -33.90 -3.83
C LEU A 4 -11.13 -35.02 -3.36
N VAL A 5 -10.89 -35.51 -2.15
CA VAL A 5 -11.68 -36.55 -1.49
C VAL A 5 -12.35 -35.92 -0.28
N ALA A 6 -13.55 -36.38 0.05
CA ALA A 6 -14.26 -35.92 1.23
C ALA A 6 -13.43 -36.20 2.50
N ASP A 7 -13.27 -35.17 3.35
CA ASP A 7 -12.56 -35.24 4.62
C ASP A 7 -13.26 -34.32 5.66
N ASN A 8 -12.58 -33.99 6.76
CA ASN A 8 -13.14 -33.10 7.78
C ASN A 8 -13.43 -31.67 7.28
N ARG A 9 -12.74 -31.20 6.24
CA ARG A 9 -12.89 -29.88 5.62
C ARG A 9 -13.64 -29.94 4.29
N VAL A 10 -13.56 -31.04 3.55
CA VAL A 10 -14.14 -31.17 2.21
C VAL A 10 -15.41 -32.01 2.26
N THR A 11 -16.54 -31.42 1.91
CA THR A 11 -17.83 -32.12 1.82
C THR A 11 -18.36 -32.10 0.40
N MET A 12 -18.99 -33.21 -0.02
CA MET A 12 -19.64 -33.32 -1.32
C MET A 12 -21.12 -33.59 -1.13
N GLY A 13 -21.95 -32.76 -1.76
CA GLY A 13 -23.40 -32.92 -1.81
C GLY A 13 -23.84 -33.25 -3.22
N ARG A 14 -24.94 -34.01 -3.34
CA ARG A 14 -25.63 -34.21 -4.60
C ARG A 14 -27.12 -33.95 -4.39
N ASP A 15 -27.66 -33.05 -5.20
CA ASP A 15 -29.08 -32.76 -5.26
C ASP A 15 -29.57 -32.92 -6.70
N GLY A 16 -30.21 -34.05 -6.98
CA GLY A 16 -30.60 -34.46 -8.33
C GLY A 16 -29.40 -34.55 -9.28
N ASP A 17 -29.34 -33.60 -10.22
CA ASP A 17 -28.29 -33.48 -11.23
C ASP A 17 -27.19 -32.47 -10.85
N SER A 18 -27.38 -31.75 -9.72
CA SER A 18 -26.38 -30.83 -9.19
C SER A 18 -25.44 -31.55 -8.24
N ILE A 19 -24.13 -31.40 -8.46
CA ILE A 19 -23.08 -31.86 -7.55
C ILE A 19 -22.39 -30.63 -6.97
N THR A 20 -22.25 -30.58 -5.66
CA THR A 20 -21.64 -29.45 -4.93
C THR A 20 -20.45 -29.94 -4.13
N LEU A 21 -19.31 -29.27 -4.31
CA LEU A 21 -18.11 -29.45 -3.49
C LEU A 21 -17.96 -28.24 -2.57
N THR A 22 -17.90 -28.47 -1.26
CA THR A 22 -17.72 -27.43 -0.25
C THR A 22 -16.42 -27.66 0.51
N ILE A 23 -15.59 -26.63 0.61
CA ILE A 23 -14.32 -26.66 1.34
C ILE A 23 -14.43 -25.69 2.52
N HIS A 24 -14.38 -26.22 3.73
CA HIS A 24 -14.45 -25.48 4.98
C HIS A 24 -13.06 -25.00 5.44
N ASN A 25 -13.04 -23.89 6.17
CA ASN A 25 -11.82 -23.26 6.69
C ASN A 25 -10.80 -23.01 5.57
N VAL A 26 -11.20 -22.24 4.55
CA VAL A 26 -10.37 -21.95 3.37
C VAL A 26 -9.15 -21.13 3.77
N THR A 27 -7.99 -21.51 3.26
CA THR A 27 -6.69 -20.87 3.47
C THR A 27 -6.11 -20.41 2.13
N LYS A 28 -5.05 -19.60 2.16
CA LYS A 28 -4.33 -19.18 0.96
C LYS A 28 -3.75 -20.35 0.15
N ALA A 29 -3.49 -21.49 0.79
CA ALA A 29 -2.99 -22.69 0.12
C ALA A 29 -4.06 -23.40 -0.73
N ASP A 30 -5.34 -23.11 -0.49
CA ASP A 30 -6.46 -23.67 -1.25
C ASP A 30 -6.73 -22.88 -2.55
N GLN A 31 -5.98 -21.81 -2.82
CA GLN A 31 -6.01 -21.10 -4.11
C GLN A 31 -5.42 -21.98 -5.21
N GLY A 32 -6.05 -21.97 -6.38
CA GLY A 32 -5.55 -22.70 -7.53
C GLY A 32 -6.61 -22.97 -8.60
N GLU A 33 -6.23 -23.81 -9.56
CA GLU A 33 -7.12 -24.31 -10.59
C GLU A 33 -7.89 -25.54 -10.08
N TYR A 34 -9.22 -25.46 -10.13
CA TYR A 34 -10.13 -26.54 -9.80
C TYR A 34 -10.73 -27.11 -11.08
N ILE A 35 -10.73 -28.44 -11.18
CA ILE A 35 -11.21 -29.16 -12.35
C ILE A 35 -12.36 -30.07 -11.93
N CYS A 36 -13.52 -29.89 -12.55
CA CYS A 36 -14.62 -30.84 -12.49
C CYS A 36 -14.57 -31.72 -13.74
N GLU A 37 -14.58 -33.04 -13.55
CA GLU A 37 -14.50 -34.03 -14.63
C GLU A 37 -15.63 -35.04 -14.46
N ALA A 38 -16.49 -35.14 -15.47
CA ALA A 38 -17.60 -36.06 -15.52
C ALA A 38 -17.36 -37.06 -16.66
N VAL A 39 -17.37 -38.36 -16.34
CA VAL A 39 -17.09 -39.43 -17.31
C VAL A 39 -18.27 -40.39 -17.36
N ASN A 40 -18.70 -40.73 -18.58
CA ASN A 40 -19.70 -41.76 -18.85
C ASN A 40 -19.18 -42.75 -19.91
N TYR A 41 -19.99 -43.74 -20.28
CA TYR A 41 -19.58 -44.76 -21.27
C TYR A 41 -19.41 -44.23 -22.70
N VAL A 42 -19.91 -43.03 -22.99
CA VAL A 42 -19.85 -42.38 -24.32
C VAL A 42 -18.66 -41.42 -24.40
N GLY A 43 -18.27 -40.78 -23.29
CA GLY A 43 -17.18 -39.82 -23.27
C GLY A 43 -17.01 -39.09 -21.94
N GLU A 44 -16.24 -38.00 -22.00
CA GLU A 44 -15.88 -37.17 -20.85
C GLU A 44 -16.25 -35.70 -21.09
N ALA A 45 -16.63 -35.01 -20.01
CA ALA A 45 -16.82 -33.58 -19.98
C ALA A 45 -15.97 -32.97 -18.85
N ARG A 46 -15.30 -31.86 -19.14
CA ARG A 46 -14.40 -31.19 -18.19
C ARG A 46 -14.72 -29.71 -18.09
N SER A 47 -14.75 -29.20 -16.86
CA SER A 47 -14.85 -27.77 -16.55
C SER A 47 -13.71 -27.34 -15.65
N VAL A 48 -13.21 -26.12 -15.83
CA VAL A 48 -12.05 -25.59 -15.13
C VAL A 48 -12.37 -24.23 -14.56
N ALA A 49 -12.04 -24.00 -13.30
CA ALA A 49 -12.25 -22.74 -12.59
C ALA A 49 -10.98 -22.33 -11.84
N LEU A 50 -10.55 -21.08 -12.01
CA LEU A 50 -9.47 -20.50 -11.22
C LEU A 50 -10.05 -19.84 -9.96
N VAL A 51 -9.66 -20.33 -8.79
CA VAL A 51 -10.12 -19.82 -7.49
C VAL A 51 -8.97 -19.08 -6.82
N VAL A 52 -9.19 -17.80 -6.48
CA VAL A 52 -8.24 -16.96 -5.76
C VAL A 52 -8.79 -16.69 -4.36
N VAL A 53 -7.99 -16.99 -3.32
CA VAL A 53 -8.39 -16.77 -1.93
C VAL A 53 -7.82 -15.44 -1.47
N VAL A 54 -8.69 -14.49 -1.10
CA VAL A 54 -8.28 -13.17 -0.60
C VAL A 54 -8.51 -13.13 0.91
N SER A 55 -7.46 -12.79 1.67
CA SER A 55 -7.58 -12.53 3.10
C SER A 55 -8.19 -11.15 3.25
N GLN A 56 -9.40 -11.08 3.81
CA GLN A 56 -9.97 -9.82 4.21
C GLN A 56 -9.25 -9.38 5.49
N GLU A 57 -8.16 -8.62 5.35
CA GLU A 57 -7.70 -7.77 6.44
C GLU A 57 -8.84 -6.80 6.73
N VAL A 58 -9.63 -7.08 7.77
CA VAL A 58 -10.57 -6.08 8.29
C VAL A 58 -9.70 -5.00 8.94
N ARG A 59 -9.19 -4.08 8.12
CA ARG A 59 -8.69 -2.81 8.64
C ARG A 59 -9.94 -2.08 9.10
N PHE A 60 -10.25 -2.20 10.38
CA PHE A 60 -11.07 -1.22 11.08
C PHE A 60 -10.29 0.09 11.04
N MET A 61 -10.31 0.78 9.89
CA MET A 61 -9.95 2.18 9.84
C MET A 61 -11.19 2.90 10.35
N PRO A 62 -11.18 3.45 11.58
CA PRO A 62 -12.25 4.35 11.97
C PRO A 62 -12.35 5.43 10.89
N ALA A 63 -13.55 5.68 10.39
CA ALA A 63 -13.75 6.76 9.43
C ALA A 63 -13.14 8.03 10.04
N PRO A 64 -12.27 8.75 9.31
CA PRO A 64 -11.69 9.97 9.84
C PRO A 64 -12.84 10.88 10.31
N PRO A 65 -12.71 11.49 11.50
CA PRO A 65 -13.76 12.34 12.05
C PRO A 65 -14.12 13.41 11.02
N ALA A 66 -15.42 13.63 10.80
CA ALA A 66 -15.89 14.70 9.94
C ALA A 66 -15.32 16.03 10.46
N VAL A 67 -14.42 16.64 9.68
CA VAL A 67 -13.81 17.93 10.02
C VAL A 67 -14.91 18.98 9.94
N THR A 68 -15.49 19.38 11.08
CA THR A 68 -16.58 20.36 11.09
C THR A 68 -16.09 21.79 10.98
N HIS A 69 -14.80 22.06 11.23
CA HIS A 69 -14.20 23.39 11.04
C HIS A 69 -12.73 23.25 10.64
N GLN A 70 -12.41 23.63 9.41
CA GLN A 70 -11.05 23.72 8.92
C GLN A 70 -10.53 25.13 9.22
N HIS A 71 -9.68 25.29 10.24
CA HIS A 71 -8.83 26.48 10.34
C HIS A 71 -7.67 26.26 9.36
N VAL A 72 -7.86 26.64 8.10
CA VAL A 72 -6.75 26.72 7.15
C VAL A 72 -5.95 27.96 7.52
N MET A 73 -4.74 27.78 8.06
CA MET A 73 -3.74 28.83 7.94
C MET A 73 -3.12 28.66 6.55
N GLU A 74 -3.57 29.47 5.60
CA GLU A 74 -2.83 29.69 4.36
C GLU A 74 -1.57 30.45 4.77
N PHE A 75 -0.45 29.74 4.86
CA PHE A 75 0.85 30.38 4.80
C PHE A 75 1.14 30.56 3.33
N ASP A 76 1.07 31.80 2.85
CA ASP A 76 1.69 32.16 1.58
C ASP A 76 3.18 31.87 1.73
N VAL A 77 3.61 30.70 1.23
CA VAL A 77 5.02 30.42 1.03
C VAL A 77 5.42 31.32 -0.12
N GLU A 78 5.94 32.51 0.18
CA GLU A 78 6.69 33.25 -0.82
C GLU A 78 7.81 32.35 -1.31
N GLU A 79 7.91 32.18 -2.63
CA GLU A 79 8.99 31.45 -3.30
C GLU A 79 10.30 32.23 -3.17
N ASP A 80 10.80 32.35 -1.94
CA ASP A 80 12.21 32.58 -1.71
C ASP A 80 12.85 31.22 -1.37
N ASP A 81 13.88 30.86 -2.12
CA ASP A 81 14.60 29.57 -2.10
C ASP A 81 15.29 29.25 -0.74
N SER A 82 14.98 30.04 0.29
CA SER A 82 15.53 30.00 1.64
C SER A 82 14.74 29.11 2.61
N SER A 83 13.68 28.42 2.16
CA SER A 83 12.91 27.50 3.03
C SER A 83 13.65 26.21 3.40
N ARG A 84 14.88 26.02 2.90
CA ARG A 84 15.76 24.94 3.33
C ARG A 84 16.50 25.38 4.60
N SER A 85 16.44 24.55 5.64
CA SER A 85 17.32 24.74 6.81
C SER A 85 18.78 24.64 6.33
N PRO A 86 19.59 25.70 6.49
CA PRO A 86 20.95 25.69 6.00
C PRO A 86 21.74 24.63 6.76
N SER A 87 22.57 23.90 6.03
CA SER A 87 23.49 22.95 6.63
C SER A 87 24.50 23.72 7.50
N PRO A 88 25.10 23.10 8.53
CA PRO A 88 26.07 23.78 9.40
C PRO A 88 27.24 24.43 8.65
N GLN A 89 27.55 23.95 7.44
CA GLN A 89 28.61 24.49 6.59
C GLN A 89 28.17 25.74 5.82
N GLU A 90 26.88 25.83 5.44
CA GLU A 90 26.32 27.01 4.77
C GLU A 90 26.25 28.19 5.75
N ILE A 91 25.80 27.96 6.98
CA ILE A 91 25.78 28.97 8.05
C ILE A 91 27.20 29.51 8.30
N LEU A 92 28.20 28.61 8.37
CA LEU A 92 29.58 29.01 8.62
C LEU A 92 30.12 29.88 7.48
N LEU A 93 29.79 29.54 6.23
CA LEU A 93 30.24 30.30 5.06
C LEU A 93 29.56 31.68 4.99
N GLU A 94 28.28 31.79 5.31
CA GLU A 94 27.58 33.09 5.41
C GLU A 94 28.23 34.00 6.45
N VAL A 95 28.49 33.49 7.66
CA VAL A 95 29.14 34.26 8.73
C VAL A 95 30.56 34.70 8.32
N GLU A 96 31.33 33.82 7.68
CA GLU A 96 32.68 34.16 7.19
C GLU A 96 32.67 35.21 6.08
N LEU A 97 31.68 35.14 5.16
CA LEU A 97 31.49 36.14 4.12
C LEU A 97 31.11 37.50 4.71
N ASP A 98 30.14 37.53 5.62
CA ASP A 98 29.73 38.75 6.32
C ASP A 98 30.90 39.40 7.08
N GLU A 99 31.71 38.60 7.79
CA GLU A 99 32.89 39.13 8.48
C GLU A 99 33.93 39.74 7.53
N ASN A 100 34.11 39.16 6.34
CA ASN A 100 35.06 39.65 5.35
C ASN A 100 34.56 40.95 4.70
N GLU A 101 33.25 41.05 4.42
CA GLU A 101 32.62 42.29 3.94
C GLU A 101 32.71 43.41 4.98
N VAL A 102 32.47 43.12 6.26
CA VAL A 102 32.63 44.08 7.37
C VAL A 102 34.08 44.56 7.45
N LYS A 103 35.06 43.65 7.39
CA LYS A 103 36.49 44.01 7.39
C LYS A 103 36.90 44.84 6.16
N GLU A 104 36.26 44.62 5.02
CA GLU A 104 36.48 45.42 3.81
C GLU A 104 35.86 46.81 3.95
N PHE A 105 34.66 46.92 4.53
CA PHE A 105 34.01 48.20 4.80
C PHE A 105 34.79 49.05 5.81
N GLU A 106 35.30 48.44 6.89
CA GLU A 106 36.15 49.12 7.87
C GLU A 106 37.46 49.64 7.27
N LYS A 107 38.01 48.97 6.24
CA LYS A 107 39.19 49.48 5.51
C LYS A 107 38.87 50.70 4.64
N GLN A 108 37.65 50.81 4.13
CA GLN A 108 37.21 51.93 3.29
C GLN A 108 36.73 53.13 4.11
N VAL A 109 36.17 52.91 5.31
CA VAL A 109 35.76 53.97 6.24
C VAL A 109 36.85 54.24 7.28
N LYS A 110 38.04 54.65 6.82
CA LYS A 110 39.06 55.24 7.69
C LYS A 110 38.90 56.76 7.72
N ILE A 111 38.08 57.26 8.64
CA ILE A 111 37.97 58.71 8.92
C ILE A 111 39.29 59.17 9.54
N ILE A 112 39.92 60.19 8.95
CA ILE A 112 41.03 60.97 9.55
C ILE A 112 40.42 62.10 10.37
#